data_AF-A0A069EXS5-F1
#
_entry.id   AF-A0A069EXS5-F1
#
_cell.length_a   1.000
_cell.length_b   1.000
_cell.length_c   1.000
_cell.angle_alpha   90.00
_cell.angle_beta   90.00
_cell.angle_gamma   90.00
#
_symmetry.space_group_name_H-M   'P 1'
#
loop_
_entity.id
_entity.type
_entity.pdbx_description
1 polymer ?
#
loop_
_entity_poly.entity_id
_entity_poly.type
_entity_poly.pdbx_seq_one_letter_code
_entity_poly.pdbx_strand_id
1 'polypeptide(L)'
;MATKGGRKAAILYIPTKKELLHMSANQNQQKNVTIGEKEFTLQHPGVREAIKLRGRAKDHTGQLDEEKYYEELMKHVIVQPKVTWETAEDLGASDFNELIKEASLFLNGKA
;
A
#
# COMPACT_ATOMS: atom_id res chain seq x y z
N MET A 1 -23.97 -28.47 -28.84
CA MET A 1 -23.14 -27.26 -29.02
C MET A 1 -23.40 -26.35 -27.84
N ALA A 2 -22.62 -26.47 -26.76
CA ALA A 2 -22.85 -25.73 -25.51
C ALA A 2 -21.78 -24.63 -25.38
N THR A 3 -22.19 -23.39 -25.60
CA THR A 3 -21.36 -22.20 -25.42
C THR A 3 -21.15 -21.96 -23.93
N LYS A 4 -19.96 -22.31 -23.43
CA LYS A 4 -19.53 -22.02 -22.05
C LYS A 4 -19.45 -20.50 -21.86
N GLY A 5 -20.38 -19.96 -21.09
CA GLY A 5 -20.31 -18.60 -20.55
C GLY A 5 -19.05 -18.42 -19.70
N GLY A 6 -18.12 -17.62 -20.19
CA GLY A 6 -16.93 -17.20 -19.44
C GLY A 6 -17.33 -16.22 -18.35
N ARG A 7 -17.48 -16.72 -17.12
CA ARG A 7 -17.56 -15.88 -15.92
C ARG A 7 -16.22 -15.19 -15.74
N LYS A 8 -16.16 -13.89 -16.04
CA LYS A 8 -15.00 -13.05 -15.69
C LYS A 8 -14.94 -13.01 -14.17
N ALA A 9 -14.05 -13.81 -13.58
CA ALA A 9 -13.77 -13.76 -12.17
C ALA A 9 -13.15 -12.40 -11.85
N ALA A 10 -13.89 -11.55 -11.14
CA ALA A 10 -13.28 -10.42 -10.45
C ALA A 10 -12.20 -11.00 -9.54
N ILE A 11 -10.93 -10.67 -9.80
CA ILE A 11 -9.81 -11.16 -8.99
C ILE A 11 -9.88 -10.44 -7.64
N LEU A 12 -10.70 -10.99 -6.74
CA LEU A 12 -10.64 -10.65 -5.34
C LEU A 12 -9.30 -11.18 -4.83
N TYR A 13 -8.30 -10.29 -4.72
CA TYR A 13 -7.04 -10.58 -4.05
C TYR A 13 -7.33 -11.06 -2.62
N ILE A 14 -7.16 -12.36 -2.39
CA ILE A 14 -7.24 -12.99 -1.08
C ILE A 14 -5.80 -13.19 -0.62
N PRO A 15 -5.33 -12.45 0.42
CA PRO A 15 -3.96 -12.60 0.91
C PRO A 15 -3.73 -14.01 1.46
N THR A 16 -2.55 -14.56 1.22
CA THR A 16 -2.20 -15.91 1.68
C THR A 16 -2.03 -15.95 3.20
N LYS A 17 -2.18 -17.13 3.83
CA LYS A 17 -1.97 -17.31 5.28
C LYS A 17 -0.58 -16.84 5.74
N LYS A 18 0.44 -16.99 4.88
CA LYS A 18 1.80 -16.51 5.11
C LYS A 18 1.87 -14.98 5.06
N GLU A 19 1.24 -14.33 4.09
CA GLU A 19 1.15 -12.86 4.03
C GLU A 19 0.36 -12.29 5.20
N LEU A 20 -0.77 -12.89 5.58
CA LEU A 20 -1.54 -12.49 6.76
C LEU A 20 -0.69 -12.56 8.04
N LEU A 21 0.16 -13.59 8.18
CA LEU A 21 1.06 -13.73 9.33
C LEU A 21 2.08 -12.59 9.39
N HIS A 22 2.73 -12.26 8.28
CA HIS A 22 3.73 -11.18 8.22
C HIS A 22 3.09 -9.79 8.41
N MET A 23 1.90 -9.56 7.84
CA MET A 23 1.12 -8.34 8.08
C MET A 23 0.70 -8.21 9.55
N SER A 24 0.44 -9.35 10.22
CA SER A 24 0.07 -9.36 11.64
C SER A 24 1.25 -9.09 12.58
N ALA A 25 2.47 -9.46 12.17
CA ALA A 25 3.68 -9.26 12.97
C ALA A 25 4.06 -7.76 13.11
N ASN A 26 3.67 -6.94 12.13
CA ASN A 26 3.96 -5.50 12.12
C ASN A 26 2.83 -4.65 12.71
N GLN A 27 1.76 -5.22 13.26
CA GLN A 27 0.70 -4.41 13.88
C GLN A 27 1.29 -3.60 15.04
N ASN A 28 1.25 -2.26 14.90
CA ASN A 28 1.82 -1.28 15.83
C ASN A 28 3.34 -1.06 15.78
N GLN A 29 4.01 -1.53 14.72
CA GLN A 29 5.39 -1.12 14.47
C GLN A 29 5.44 0.26 13.80
N GLN A 30 6.43 1.05 14.21
CA GLN A 30 6.84 2.27 13.56
C GLN A 30 8.25 2.10 13.01
N LYS A 31 8.48 2.53 11.78
CA LYS A 31 9.79 2.50 11.12
C LYS A 31 10.13 3.92 10.67
N ASN A 32 11.25 4.45 11.14
CA ASN A 32 11.83 5.68 10.60
C ASN A 32 12.62 5.31 9.34
N VAL A 33 12.32 5.98 8.23
CA VAL A 33 13.02 5.85 6.96
C VAL A 33 13.52 7.22 6.56
N THR A 34 14.80 7.31 6.21
CA THR A 34 15.39 8.53 5.69
C THR A 34 15.49 8.39 4.17
N ILE A 35 14.84 9.30 3.45
CA ILE A 35 14.87 9.35 1.98
C ILE A 35 15.44 10.72 1.60
N GLY A 36 16.57 10.72 0.89
CA GLY A 36 17.36 11.92 0.66
C GLY A 36 17.81 12.56 1.98
N GLU A 37 17.37 13.79 2.23
CA GLU A 37 17.62 14.56 3.47
C GLU A 37 16.41 14.66 4.40
N LYS A 38 15.29 13.99 4.07
CA LYS A 38 14.04 14.04 4.86
C LYS A 38 13.80 12.72 5.59
N GLU A 39 13.45 12.81 6.87
CA GLU A 39 13.09 11.65 7.69
C GLU A 39 11.57 11.47 7.70
N PHE A 40 11.12 10.24 7.44
CA PHE A 40 9.72 9.84 7.43
C PHE A 40 9.48 8.72 8.43
N THR A 41 8.35 8.79 9.12
CA THR A 41 7.86 7.77 10.04
C THR A 41 6.74 7.01 9.35
N LEU A 42 6.98 5.72 9.12
CA LEU A 42 6.02 4.76 8.62
C LEU A 42 5.37 4.04 9.81
N GLN A 43 4.06 3.88 9.80
CA GLN A 43 3.32 3.14 10.81
C GLN A 43 2.37 2.15 10.14
N HIS A 44 2.31 0.92 10.65
CA HIS A 44 1.47 -0.10 10.06
C HIS A 44 0.03 0.03 10.59
N PRO A 45 -0.98 0.34 9.74
CA PRO A 45 -2.36 0.59 10.19
C PRO A 45 -3.10 -0.69 10.64
N GLY A 46 -2.45 -1.85 10.49
CA GLY A 46 -2.98 -3.16 10.86
C GLY A 46 -3.48 -3.96 9.66
N VAL A 47 -3.58 -5.29 9.83
CA VAL A 47 -3.91 -6.21 8.71
C VAL A 47 -5.26 -5.88 8.08
N ARG A 48 -6.26 -5.56 8.91
CA ARG A 48 -7.62 -5.24 8.45
C ARG A 48 -7.64 -3.96 7.61
N GLU A 49 -6.94 -2.92 8.05
CA GLU A 49 -6.87 -1.65 7.34
C GLU A 49 -6.02 -1.79 6.06
N ALA A 50 -4.92 -2.54 6.09
CA ALA A 50 -4.13 -2.85 4.90
C ALA A 50 -4.95 -3.54 3.79
N ILE A 51 -5.82 -4.48 4.16
CA ILE A 51 -6.73 -5.14 3.21
C ILE A 51 -7.79 -4.16 2.68
N LYS A 52 -8.38 -3.34 3.55
CA LYS A 52 -9.36 -2.31 3.13
C LYS A 52 -8.74 -1.30 2.17
N LEU A 53 -7.53 -0.84 2.46
CA LEU A 53 -6.77 0.10 1.66
C LEU A 53 -6.57 -0.44 0.24
N ARG A 54 -6.04 -1.67 0.11
CA ARG A 54 -5.94 -2.34 -1.20
C ARG A 54 -7.30 -2.55 -1.87
N GLY A 55 -8.36 -2.77 -1.09
CA GLY A 55 -9.72 -2.92 -1.59
C GLY A 55 -10.28 -1.62 -2.18
N ARG A 56 -10.05 -0.48 -1.51
CA ARG A 56 -10.47 0.87 -1.95
C ARG A 56 -9.68 1.35 -3.16
N ALA A 57 -8.42 0.96 -3.25
CA ALA A 57 -7.55 1.26 -4.38
C ALA A 57 -7.85 0.42 -5.64
N LYS A 58 -8.88 -0.44 -5.65
CA LYS A 58 -9.27 -1.16 -6.86
C LYS A 58 -10.24 -0.34 -7.68
N ASP A 59 -10.04 -0.35 -9.00
CA ASP A 59 -11.00 0.20 -9.95
C ASP A 59 -12.18 -0.76 -10.19
N HIS A 60 -13.09 -0.33 -11.06
CA HIS A 60 -14.26 -1.10 -11.49
C HIS A 60 -13.92 -2.37 -12.29
N THR A 61 -12.69 -2.49 -12.83
CA THR A 61 -12.17 -3.69 -13.50
C THR A 61 -11.48 -4.65 -12.52
N GLY A 62 -11.35 -4.28 -11.25
CA GLY A 62 -10.64 -5.03 -10.21
C GLY A 62 -9.12 -4.89 -10.29
N GLN A 63 -8.63 -3.96 -11.12
CA GLN A 63 -7.22 -3.61 -11.21
C GLN A 63 -6.87 -2.61 -10.12
N LEU A 64 -5.63 -2.67 -9.65
CA LEU A 64 -5.15 -1.79 -8.61
C LEU A 64 -4.78 -0.45 -9.26
N ASP A 65 -5.50 0.60 -8.87
CA ASP A 65 -5.24 1.97 -9.24
C ASP A 65 -4.06 2.48 -8.40
N GLU A 66 -2.91 2.61 -9.04
CA GLU A 66 -1.65 2.98 -8.37
C GLU A 66 -1.76 4.35 -7.71
N GLU A 67 -2.43 5.32 -8.34
CA GLU A 67 -2.63 6.66 -7.80
C GLU A 67 -3.40 6.60 -6.47
N LYS A 68 -4.56 5.93 -6.46
CA LYS A 68 -5.35 5.75 -5.23
C LYS A 68 -4.62 4.95 -4.17
N TYR A 69 -3.85 3.95 -4.59
CA TYR A 69 -3.06 3.14 -3.67
C TYR A 69 -1.97 3.96 -2.99
N TYR A 70 -1.24 4.76 -3.75
CA TYR A 70 -0.21 5.64 -3.23
C TYR A 70 -0.82 6.69 -2.31
N GLU A 71 -1.96 7.27 -2.66
CA GLU A 71 -2.68 8.21 -1.80
C GLU A 71 -3.07 7.59 -0.46
N GLU A 72 -3.63 6.38 -0.46
CA GLU A 72 -3.99 5.74 0.80
C GLU A 72 -2.76 5.32 1.62
N LEU A 73 -1.66 4.89 0.97
CA LEU A 73 -0.39 4.63 1.66
C LEU A 73 0.14 5.90 2.34
N MET A 74 0.14 7.03 1.64
CA MET A 74 0.54 8.32 2.20
C MET A 74 -0.33 8.73 3.40
N LYS A 75 -1.63 8.44 3.36
CA LYS A 75 -2.57 8.80 4.44
C LYS A 75 -2.52 7.87 5.65
N HIS A 76 -2.36 6.57 5.44
CA HIS A 76 -2.51 5.56 6.48
C HIS A 76 -1.20 4.91 6.93
N VAL A 77 -0.16 4.95 6.09
CA VAL A 77 1.15 4.35 6.39
C VAL A 77 2.16 5.43 6.75
N ILE A 78 2.19 6.56 6.04
CA ILE A 78 3.12 7.66 6.34
C ILE A 78 2.49 8.60 7.37
N VAL A 79 2.92 8.51 8.62
CA VAL A 79 2.30 9.29 9.72
C VAL A 79 2.97 10.65 9.94
N GLN A 80 4.26 10.77 9.64
CA GLN A 80 5.02 12.01 9.85
C GLN A 80 6.26 12.09 8.95
N PRO A 81 6.55 13.23 8.31
CA PRO A 81 5.63 14.32 8.02
C PRO A 81 4.44 13.83 7.16
N LYS A 82 3.29 14.51 7.22
CA LYS A 82 2.14 14.18 6.37
C LYS A 82 2.51 14.44 4.91
N VAL A 83 2.61 13.38 4.13
CA VAL A 83 2.89 13.47 2.70
C VAL A 83 1.59 13.65 1.93
N THR A 84 1.58 14.62 1.04
CA THR A 84 0.52 14.86 0.05
C THR A 84 1.12 14.79 -1.34
N TRP A 85 0.28 14.81 -2.39
CA TRP A 85 0.77 14.88 -3.76
C TRP A 85 1.68 16.09 -4.01
N GLU A 86 1.39 17.25 -3.40
CA GLU A 86 2.27 18.43 -3.48
C GLU A 86 3.65 18.15 -2.87
N THR A 87 3.69 17.43 -1.75
CA THR A 87 4.96 17.01 -1.12
C THR A 87 5.69 15.96 -1.96
N ALA A 88 4.95 15.09 -2.65
CA ALA A 88 5.52 14.10 -3.57
C ALA A 88 6.15 14.78 -4.80
N GLU A 89 5.52 15.83 -5.33
CA GLU A 89 6.07 16.63 -6.42
C GLU A 89 7.31 17.43 -5.98
N ASP A 90 7.32 17.97 -4.76
CA ASP A 90 8.49 18.64 -4.15
C ASP A 90 9.67 17.68 -3.92
N LEU A 91 9.39 16.45 -3.47
CA LEU A 91 10.38 15.39 -3.31
C LEU A 91 10.98 14.93 -4.64
N GLY A 92 10.20 14.99 -5.71
CA GLY A 92 10.54 14.43 -7.00
C GLY A 92 10.21 12.93 -7.09
N ALA A 93 10.00 12.49 -8.33
CA ALA A 93 9.49 11.15 -8.62
C ALA A 93 10.40 10.01 -8.13
N SER A 94 11.71 10.24 -7.99
CA SER A 94 12.67 9.21 -7.55
C SER A 94 12.54 8.93 -6.05
N ASP A 95 12.73 9.95 -5.21
CA ASP A 95 12.63 9.85 -3.75
C ASP A 95 11.23 9.43 -3.30
N PHE A 96 10.19 9.97 -3.94
CA PHE A 96 8.83 9.57 -3.65
C PHE A 96 8.57 8.08 -3.94
N ASN A 97 9.08 7.57 -5.05
CA ASN A 97 8.91 6.15 -5.40
C ASN A 97 9.66 5.23 -4.41
N GLU A 98 10.83 5.64 -3.92
CA GLU A 98 11.52 4.92 -2.84
C GLU A 98 10.71 4.91 -1.54
N LEU A 99 10.14 6.05 -1.14
CA LEU A 99 9.30 6.15 0.05
C LEU A 99 8.07 5.23 -0.04
N ILE A 100 7.38 5.22 -1.18
CA ILE A 100 6.22 4.36 -1.42
C ILE A 100 6.61 2.88 -1.45
N LYS A 101 7.77 2.55 -2.03
CA LYS A 101 8.29 1.18 -2.04
C LYS A 101 8.58 0.70 -0.63
N GLU A 102 9.26 1.49 0.19
CA GLU A 102 9.50 1.20 1.60
C GLU A 102 8.19 1.05 2.38
N ALA A 103 7.23 1.96 2.20
CA ALA A 103 5.92 1.90 2.83
C ALA A 103 5.15 0.62 2.44
N SER A 104 5.19 0.24 1.16
CA SER A 104 4.55 -0.98 0.66
C SER A 104 5.24 -2.25 1.20
N LEU A 105 6.57 -2.28 1.28
CA LEU A 105 7.31 -3.40 1.88
C LEU A 105 6.98 -3.55 3.36
N PHE A 106 6.90 -2.42 4.08
CA PHE A 106 6.54 -2.36 5.48
C PHE A 106 5.13 -2.88 5.73
N LEU A 107 4.17 -2.48 4.87
CA LEU A 107 2.79 -2.98 4.89
C LEU A 107 2.70 -4.49 4.64
N ASN A 108 3.54 -5.04 3.78
CA ASN A 108 3.54 -6.46 3.45
C ASN A 108 4.37 -7.32 4.43
N GLY A 109 5.01 -6.70 5.43
CA GLY A 109 5.86 -7.41 6.39
C GLY A 109 7.14 -7.98 5.77
N LYS A 110 7.65 -7.35 4.70
CA LYS A 110 8.91 -7.70 4.02
C LYS A 110 10.02 -6.67 4.26
N ALA A 111 9.78 -5.69 5.14
CA ALA A 111 10.71 -4.63 5.50
C ALA A 111 11.70 -5.06 6.59
#